data_AF-A0A7I8CPT2-F1
#
_entry.id   AF-A0A7I8CPT2-F1
#
_cell.length_a   1.000
_cell.length_b   1.000
_cell.length_c   1.000
_cell.angle_alpha   90.00
_cell.angle_beta   90.00
_cell.angle_gamma   90.00
#
_symmetry.space_group_name_H-M   'P 1'
#
loop_
_entity.id
_entity.type
_entity.pdbx_description
1 polymer ?
#
loop_
_entity_poly.entity_id
_entity_poly.type
_entity_poly.pdbx_seq_one_letter_code
_entity_poly.pdbx_strand_id
1 'polypeptide(L)'
;MRLSPGLFQPIAADDVAASVADVALAAPRDGIVEIAGPDRAPFNEIVARYRKAVGDPREVVGNPEARYFGGRVEEHSFVPLGEARLGRIGLDEWLRRSRAGA
;
A
#
# COMPACT_ATOMS: atom_id res chain seq x y z
N MET A 1 11.12 -7.00 13.23
CA MET A 1 9.76 -7.55 12.99
C MET A 1 9.84 -8.56 11.86
N ARG A 2 8.91 -9.51 11.79
CA ARG A 2 8.82 -10.48 10.68
C ARG A 2 7.56 -10.21 9.89
N LEU A 3 7.69 -9.96 8.58
CA LEU A 3 6.57 -9.66 7.70
C LEU A 3 6.60 -10.60 6.49
N SER A 4 5.42 -10.88 5.93
CA SER A 4 5.34 -11.68 4.70
C SER A 4 6.07 -10.97 3.54
N PRO A 5 6.73 -11.72 2.64
CA PRO A 5 7.25 -11.20 1.38
C PRO A 5 6.19 -11.09 0.27
N GLY A 6 4.91 -11.36 0.55
CA GLY A 6 3.82 -11.16 -0.41
C GLY A 6 3.77 -9.72 -0.93
N LEU A 7 3.31 -9.55 -2.16
CA LEU A 7 3.23 -8.25 -2.81
C LEU A 7 2.25 -7.34 -2.08
N PHE A 8 2.64 -6.07 -2.00
CA PHE A 8 1.90 -4.99 -1.36
C PHE A 8 1.96 -3.75 -2.25
N GLN A 9 0.83 -3.06 -2.37
CA GLN A 9 0.69 -1.89 -3.24
C GLN A 9 0.03 -0.73 -2.47
N PRO A 10 0.75 -0.06 -1.57
CA PRO A 10 0.19 0.97 -0.69
C PRO A 10 -0.34 2.15 -1.51
N ILE A 11 -1.49 2.69 -1.11
CA ILE A 11 -2.08 3.91 -1.67
C ILE A 11 -2.08 5.03 -0.63
N ALA A 12 -1.76 6.26 -1.05
CA ALA A 12 -1.84 7.43 -0.18
C ALA A 12 -3.29 7.77 0.15
N ALA A 13 -3.56 8.23 1.37
CA ALA A 13 -4.91 8.60 1.81
C ALA A 13 -5.55 9.68 0.91
N ASP A 14 -4.76 10.63 0.40
CA ASP A 14 -5.23 11.67 -0.52
C ASP A 14 -5.76 11.07 -1.84
N ASP A 15 -5.06 10.07 -2.39
CA ASP A 15 -5.48 9.37 -3.61
C ASP A 15 -6.72 8.49 -3.36
N VAL A 16 -6.86 7.92 -2.16
CA VAL A 16 -8.09 7.21 -1.74
C VAL A 16 -9.27 8.18 -1.68
N ALA A 17 -9.10 9.33 -1.02
CA ALA A 17 -10.15 10.33 -0.87
C ALA A 17 -10.61 10.88 -2.23
N ALA A 18 -9.67 11.18 -3.13
CA ALA A 18 -9.97 11.59 -4.50
C ALA A 18 -10.75 10.50 -5.25
N SER A 19 -10.30 9.24 -5.18
CA SER A 19 -10.99 8.12 -5.84
C SER A 19 -12.41 7.90 -5.32
N VAL A 20 -12.64 8.04 -4.01
CA VAL A 20 -13.98 7.93 -3.41
C VAL A 20 -14.87 9.07 -3.87
N ALA A 21 -14.37 10.31 -3.89
CA ALA A 21 -15.13 11.46 -4.37
C ALA A 21 -15.53 11.30 -5.84
N ASP A 22 -14.60 10.87 -6.70
CA ASP A 22 -14.86 10.62 -8.12
C ASP A 22 -15.93 9.56 -8.33
N VAL A 23 -15.87 8.44 -7.59
CA VAL A 23 -16.86 7.37 -7.68
C VAL A 23 -18.23 7.82 -7.16
N ALA A 24 -18.27 8.59 -6.07
CA ALA A 24 -19.52 9.07 -5.48
C ALA A 24 -20.27 10.07 -6.37
N LEU A 25 -19.55 10.84 -7.19
CA LEU A 25 -20.13 11.84 -8.10
C LEU A 25 -20.44 11.28 -9.50
N ALA A 26 -19.97 10.07 -9.84
CA ALA A 26 -20.20 9.44 -11.12
C ALA A 26 -21.57 8.74 -11.21
N ALA A 27 -21.96 8.36 -12.43
CA ALA A 27 -23.12 7.48 -12.61
C ALA A 27 -22.89 6.13 -11.90
N PRO A 28 -23.94 5.51 -11.33
CA PRO A 28 -23.84 4.19 -10.71
C PRO A 28 -23.23 3.16 -11.65
N ARG A 29 -22.25 2.41 -11.15
CA ARG A 29 -21.46 1.46 -11.95
C ARG A 29 -21.96 0.02 -11.88
N ASP A 30 -22.76 -0.32 -10.86
CA ASP A 30 -23.17 -1.70 -10.55
C ASP A 30 -21.97 -2.68 -10.54
N GLY A 31 -20.91 -2.29 -9.83
CA GLY A 31 -19.67 -3.05 -9.83
C GLY A 31 -18.61 -2.49 -8.88
N ILE A 32 -17.48 -3.19 -8.83
CA ILE A 32 -16.35 -2.87 -7.94
C ILE A 32 -15.35 -1.99 -8.71
N VAL A 33 -14.79 -1.01 -8.00
CA VAL A 33 -13.66 -0.21 -8.48
C VAL A 33 -12.47 -0.51 -7.57
N GLU A 34 -11.50 -1.26 -8.10
CA GLU A 34 -10.22 -1.49 -7.43
C GLU A 34 -9.35 -0.23 -7.53
N ILE A 35 -8.73 0.15 -6.42
CA ILE A 35 -7.78 1.27 -6.33
C ILE A 35 -6.49 0.79 -5.70
N ALA A 36 -5.36 1.34 -6.13
CA ALA A 36 -4.06 1.03 -5.55
C ALA A 36 -3.10 2.20 -5.73
N GLY A 37 -1.99 2.23 -4.99
CA GLY A 37 -0.96 3.23 -5.26
C GLY A 37 -0.05 2.81 -6.42
N PRO A 38 0.87 3.69 -6.81
CA PRO A 38 1.74 3.45 -7.96
C PRO A 38 2.84 2.42 -7.68
N ASP A 39 3.23 2.23 -6.41
CA ASP A 39 4.33 1.37 -6.03
C ASP A 39 3.84 -0.03 -5.64
N ARG A 40 4.35 -1.08 -6.30
CA ARG A 40 4.09 -2.49 -5.95
C ARG A 40 5.40 -3.22 -5.68
N ALA A 41 5.56 -3.76 -4.48
CA ALA A 41 6.76 -4.49 -4.05
C ALA A 41 6.43 -5.43 -2.87
N PRO A 42 7.35 -6.32 -2.45
CA PRO A 42 7.14 -7.13 -1.25
C PRO A 42 6.82 -6.30 -0.01
N PHE A 43 5.86 -6.76 0.80
CA PHE A 43 5.35 -6.03 1.96
C PHE A 43 6.46 -5.71 2.98
N ASN A 44 7.32 -6.68 3.28
CA ASN A 44 8.48 -6.50 4.14
C ASN A 44 9.43 -5.40 3.62
N GLU A 45 9.62 -5.29 2.30
CA GLU A 45 10.52 -4.30 1.70
C GLU A 45 9.94 -2.89 1.77
N ILE A 46 8.65 -2.72 1.47
CA ILE A 46 7.96 -1.43 1.62
C ILE A 46 8.07 -0.93 3.07
N VAL A 47 7.83 -1.81 4.05
CA VAL A 47 7.93 -1.43 5.47
C VAL A 47 9.38 -1.18 5.88
N ALA A 48 10.35 -1.90 5.33
CA ALA A 48 11.78 -1.64 5.56
C ALA A 48 12.18 -0.26 5.04
N ARG A 49 11.75 0.11 3.83
CA ARG A 49 11.97 1.45 3.24
C ARG A 49 11.37 2.54 4.11
N TYR A 50 10.11 2.38 4.54
CA TYR A 50 9.45 3.31 5.46
C TYR A 50 10.25 3.50 6.75
N ARG A 51 10.64 2.39 7.41
CA ARG A 51 11.41 2.43 8.67
C ARG A 51 12.74 3.14 8.55
N LYS A 52 13.47 2.83 7.48
CA LYS A 52 14.72 3.52 7.16
C LYS A 52 14.49 5.02 6.99
N ALA A 53 13.43 5.42 6.28
CA ALA A 53 13.13 6.83 6.04
C ALA A 53 12.79 7.59 7.33
N VAL A 54 12.09 6.97 8.29
CA VAL A 54 11.73 7.57 9.58
C VAL A 54 12.79 7.39 10.67
N GLY A 55 13.95 6.79 10.34
CA GLY A 55 15.06 6.60 11.28
C GLY A 55 14.83 5.54 12.36
N ASP A 56 13.93 4.59 12.12
CA ASP A 56 13.67 3.50 13.06
C ASP A 56 14.62 2.31 12.81
N PRO A 57 15.51 1.96 13.77
CA PRO A 57 16.59 1.00 13.54
C PRO A 57 16.14 -0.46 13.58
N ARG A 58 14.88 -0.77 13.97
CA ARG A 58 14.47 -2.18 14.08
C ARG A 58 14.34 -2.79 12.70
N GLU A 59 15.01 -3.93 12.51
CA GLU A 59 15.06 -4.68 11.25
C GLU A 59 13.69 -5.25 10.84
N VAL A 60 13.45 -5.30 9.52
CA VAL A 60 12.32 -6.01 8.93
C VAL A 60 12.86 -7.24 8.20
N VAL A 61 12.46 -8.42 8.66
CA VAL A 61 12.87 -9.70 8.07
C VAL A 61 11.70 -10.30 7.32
N GLY A 62 11.92 -10.71 6.07
CA GLY A 62 10.94 -11.46 5.29
C GLY A 62 10.69 -12.84 5.92
N ASN A 63 9.43 -13.20 6.13
CA ASN A 63 9.02 -14.49 6.67
C ASN A 63 7.75 -14.96 5.97
N PRO A 64 7.81 -15.95 5.07
CA PRO A 64 6.64 -16.52 4.40
C PRO A 64 5.55 -17.04 5.35
N GLU A 65 5.92 -17.44 6.57
CA GLU A 65 4.99 -17.93 7.59
C GLU A 65 4.41 -16.81 8.47
N ALA A 66 4.81 -15.55 8.26
CA ALA A 66 4.24 -14.43 8.99
C ALA A 66 2.77 -14.23 8.60
N ARG A 67 1.90 -14.27 9.59
CA ARG A 67 0.45 -14.06 9.43
C ARG A 67 0.10 -12.59 9.50
N TYR A 68 -0.93 -12.19 8.76
CA TYR A 68 -1.51 -10.86 8.80
C TYR A 68 -2.95 -10.98 9.31
N PHE A 69 -3.22 -10.39 10.49
CA PHE A 69 -4.47 -10.58 11.23
C PHE A 69 -4.91 -12.06 11.35
N GLY A 70 -3.95 -12.96 11.59
CA GLY A 70 -4.18 -14.40 11.72
C GLY A 70 -4.25 -15.18 10.39
N GLY A 71 -4.44 -14.50 9.26
CA GLY A 71 -4.45 -15.09 7.92
C GLY A 71 -3.05 -15.32 7.35
N ARG A 72 -2.91 -16.35 6.49
CA ARG A 72 -1.72 -16.53 5.67
C ARG A 72 -1.74 -15.50 4.55
N VAL A 73 -0.60 -14.86 4.30
CA VAL A 73 -0.43 -13.92 3.19
C VAL A 73 0.15 -14.68 2.01
N GLU A 74 -0.63 -14.81 0.95
CA GLU A 74 -0.15 -15.29 -0.35
C GLU A 74 0.41 -14.14 -1.20
N GLU A 75 1.07 -14.48 -2.31
CA GLU A 75 1.80 -13.52 -3.15
C GLU A 75 0.97 -12.29 -3.52
N HIS A 76 -0.32 -12.48 -3.86
CA HIS A 76 -1.19 -11.39 -4.32
C HIS A 76 -2.26 -10.97 -3.30
N SER A 77 -2.10 -11.27 -2.01
CA SER A 77 -3.13 -10.99 -1.00
C SER A 77 -3.39 -9.49 -0.75
N PHE A 78 -2.45 -8.60 -1.08
CA PHE A 78 -2.57 -7.15 -0.82
C PHE A 78 -2.46 -6.28 -2.07
N VAL A 79 -2.80 -6.84 -3.22
CA VAL A 79 -2.70 -6.15 -4.52
C VAL A 79 -3.92 -6.50 -5.37
N PRO A 80 -4.39 -5.58 -6.21
CA PRO A 80 -5.41 -5.92 -7.19
C PRO A 80 -4.96 -7.05 -8.11
N LEU A 81 -5.89 -7.95 -8.42
CA LEU A 81 -5.68 -9.08 -9.33
C LEU A 81 -5.93 -8.71 -10.81
N GLY A 82 -6.55 -7.57 -11.06
CA GLY A 82 -6.89 -7.08 -12.40
C GLY A 82 -6.62 -5.59 -12.55
N GLU A 83 -7.43 -4.93 -13.37
CA GLU A 83 -7.34 -3.48 -13.56
C GLU A 83 -7.63 -2.75 -12.25
N ALA A 84 -6.79 -1.77 -11.92
CA ALA A 84 -6.98 -0.88 -10.79
C ALA A 84 -6.70 0.55 -11.20
N ARG A 85 -7.43 1.49 -10.61
CA ARG A 85 -7.11 2.92 -10.72
C ARG A 85 -5.91 3.19 -9.84
N LEU A 86 -4.81 3.62 -10.45
CA LEU A 86 -3.59 3.92 -9.72
C LEU A 86 -3.59 5.37 -9.21
N GLY A 87 -3.33 5.52 -7.92
CA GLY A 87 -2.99 6.79 -7.30
C GLY A 87 -1.70 7.38 -7.87
N ARG A 88 -1.47 8.67 -7.62
CA ARG A 88 -0.32 9.40 -8.16
C ARG A 88 0.83 9.51 -7.15
N ILE A 89 0.56 9.33 -5.87
CA ILE A 89 1.51 9.56 -4.80
C ILE A 89 2.17 8.23 -4.41
N GLY A 90 3.42 8.04 -4.86
CA GLY A 90 4.26 6.92 -4.42
C GLY A 90 4.83 7.11 -3.02
N LEU A 91 5.41 6.05 -2.45
CA LEU A 91 5.94 6.01 -1.08
C LEU A 91 6.97 7.10 -0.82
N ASP A 92 7.92 7.31 -1.73
CA ASP A 92 8.99 8.30 -1.54
C ASP A 92 8.44 9.73 -1.56
N GLU A 93 7.46 10.01 -2.43
CA GLU A 93 6.79 11.32 -2.46
C GLU A 93 5.93 11.53 -1.22
N TRP A 94 5.17 10.52 -0.81
CA TRP A 94 4.38 10.56 0.42
C TRP A 94 5.28 10.83 1.64
N LEU A 95 6.41 10.12 1.76
CA LEU A 95 7.39 10.33 2.84
C LEU A 95 7.96 11.75 2.86
N ARG A 96 8.22 12.37 1.70
CA ARG A 96 8.64 13.78 1.62
C ARG A 96 7.57 14.72 2.15
N ARG A 97 6.32 14.53 1.74
CA ARG A 97 5.18 15.37 2.17
C ARG A 97 4.88 15.23 3.66
N SER A 98 4.85 14.00 4.17
CA SER A 98 4.55 13.73 5.58
C SER A 98 5.57 14.32 6.55
N ARG A 99 6.84 14.48 6.13
CA ARG A 99 7.88 15.13 6.92
C ARG A 99 7.83 16.66 6.87
N ALA A 100 7.24 17.24 5.82
CA ALA A 100 7.09 18.68 5.71
C ALA A 100 5.94 19.23 6.59
N GLY A 101 5.02 18.37 7.03
CA GLY A 101 3.94 18.72 7.95
C GLY A 101 4.18 18.34 9.41
N ALA A 102 5.37 17.83 9.75
CA ALA A 102 5.75 17.38 11.10
C ALA A 102 6.66 18.36 11.82
#